data_AF-A0A7W1DBC3-F1
#
_entry.id   AF-A0A7W1DBC3-F1
#
_cell.length_a   1.000
_cell.length_b   1.000
_cell.length_c   1.000
_cell.angle_alpha   90.00
_cell.angle_beta   90.00
_cell.angle_gamma   90.00
#
_symmetry.space_group_name_H-M   'P 1'
#
loop_
_entity.id
_entity.type
_entity.pdbx_description
1 polymer ?
#
loop_
_entity_poly.entity_id
_entity_poly.type
_entity_poly.pdbx_seq_one_letter_code
_entity_poly.pdbx_strand_id
1 'polypeptide(L)'
;MSNHILTIEYGDDLLFRLGVSSEKFSTEAKLLLAAKLYELGRLSAGEAAHLADKTRIEFLFALADAGLPMSNLREEDLAAELNFALDE
;
A
#
# COMPACT_ATOMS: atom_id res chain seq x y z
N MET A 1 -6.84 -21.71 6.67
CA MET A 1 -6.22 -20.98 5.54
C MET A 1 -4.74 -21.32 5.53
N SER A 2 -4.15 -21.50 4.35
CA SER A 2 -2.72 -21.77 4.23
C SER A 2 -1.97 -20.44 4.09
N ASN A 3 -0.88 -20.29 4.82
CA ASN A 3 -0.01 -19.13 4.67
C ASN A 3 1.09 -19.44 3.64
N HIS A 4 1.42 -18.44 2.83
CA HIS A 4 2.49 -18.51 1.83
C HIS A 4 3.53 -17.45 2.12
N ILE A 5 4.80 -17.73 1.78
CA ILE A 5 5.92 -16.79 1.93
C ILE A 5 6.38 -16.39 0.53
N LEU A 6 6.51 -15.10 0.30
CA LEU A 6 7.16 -14.52 -0.87
C LEU A 6 8.60 -14.15 -0.50
N THR A 7 9.57 -14.64 -1.27
CA THR A 7 11.00 -14.33 -1.08
C THR A 7 11.47 -13.43 -2.22
N ILE A 8 12.17 -12.35 -1.87
CA ILE A 8 12.83 -11.45 -2.81
C ILE A 8 14.31 -11.47 -2.44
N GLU A 9 15.15 -11.86 -3.40
CA GLU A 9 16.60 -11.83 -3.21
C GLU A 9 17.11 -10.39 -3.41
N TYR A 10 17.90 -9.91 -2.46
CA TYR A 10 18.57 -8.61 -2.52
C TYR A 10 19.89 -8.69 -1.75
N GLY A 11 20.86 -7.86 -2.15
CA GLY A 11 22.17 -7.80 -1.52
C GLY A 11 22.24 -6.74 -0.41
N ASP A 12 23.25 -6.87 0.44
CA ASP A 12 23.57 -5.87 1.48
C ASP A 12 23.91 -4.50 0.90
N ASP A 13 24.36 -4.45 -0.35
CA ASP A 13 24.63 -3.21 -1.08
C ASP A 13 23.37 -2.35 -1.24
N LEU A 14 22.20 -2.97 -1.45
CA LEU A 14 20.93 -2.27 -1.51
C LEU A 14 20.57 -1.67 -0.15
N LEU A 15 20.68 -2.46 0.92
CA LEU A 15 20.43 -1.99 2.29
C LEU A 15 21.34 -0.83 2.67
N PHE A 16 22.63 -0.94 2.33
CA PHE A 16 23.63 0.10 2.56
C PHE A 16 23.30 1.38 1.80
N ARG A 17 22.93 1.28 0.52
CA ARG A 17 22.54 2.44 -0.31
C ARG A 17 21.28 3.13 0.19
N LEU A 18 20.32 2.37 0.71
CA LEU A 18 19.07 2.89 1.25
C LEU A 18 19.22 3.38 2.70
N GLY A 19 20.28 2.98 3.42
CA GLY A 19 20.50 3.35 4.81
C GLY A 19 19.46 2.76 5.77
N VAL A 20 18.96 1.55 5.47
CA VAL A 20 17.90 0.87 6.23
C VAL A 20 18.35 -0.52 6.67
N SER A 21 17.77 -1.01 7.77
CA SER A 21 17.94 -2.41 8.17
C SER A 21 17.10 -3.34 7.30
N SER A 22 17.43 -4.63 7.30
CA SER A 22 16.67 -5.66 6.58
C SER A 22 15.20 -5.76 7.05
N GLU A 23 14.96 -5.54 8.34
CA GLU A 23 13.63 -5.55 8.96
C GLU A 23 12.81 -4.37 8.46
N LYS A 24 13.38 -3.16 8.49
CA LYS A 24 12.72 -1.95 8.02
C LYS A 24 12.42 -2.06 6.51
N PHE A 25 13.38 -2.53 5.72
CA PHE A 25 13.18 -2.78 4.29
C PHE A 25 12.04 -3.77 4.04
N SER A 26 11.98 -4.87 4.81
CA SER A 26 10.91 -5.88 4.68
C SER A 26 9.53 -5.31 5.04
N THR A 27 9.44 -4.49 6.10
CA THR A 27 8.20 -3.81 6.49
C THR A 27 7.74 -2.81 5.42
N GLU A 28 8.65 -2.01 4.88
CA GLU A 28 8.35 -1.06 3.80
C GLU A 28 7.94 -1.77 2.52
N ALA A 29 8.64 -2.84 2.11
CA ALA A 29 8.30 -3.63 0.94
C ALA A 29 6.88 -4.24 1.05
N LYS A 30 6.51 -4.74 2.24
CA LYS A 30 5.17 -5.28 2.50
C LYS A 30 4.09 -4.21 2.38
N LEU A 31 4.33 -3.02 2.94
CA LEU A 31 3.44 -1.86 2.82
C LEU A 31 3.27 -1.46 1.35
N LEU A 32 4.37 -1.34 0.60
CA LEU A 32 4.34 -0.93 -0.81
C LEU A 32 3.60 -1.94 -1.70
N LEU A 33 3.77 -3.24 -1.46
CA LEU A 33 3.01 -4.27 -2.16
C LEU A 33 1.51 -4.16 -1.88
N ALA A 34 1.14 -4.04 -0.61
CA ALA A 34 -0.26 -3.87 -0.20
C ALA A 34 -0.88 -2.58 -0.77
N ALA A 35 -0.14 -1.47 -0.69
CA ALA A 35 -0.52 -0.18 -1.25
C ALA A 35 -0.77 -0.28 -2.76
N LYS A 36 0.13 -0.95 -3.50
CA LYS A 36 -0.03 -1.06 -4.94
C LYS A 36 -1.24 -1.90 -5.33
N LEU A 37 -1.52 -2.97 -4.59
CA LEU A 37 -2.71 -3.79 -4.83
C LEU A 37 -4.01 -3.06 -4.47
N TYR A 38 -3.98 -2.21 -3.44
CA TYR A 38 -5.08 -1.32 -3.06
C TYR A 38 -5.36 -0.27 -4.15
N GLU A 39 -4.31 0.42 -4.60
CA GLU A 39 -4.36 1.44 -5.67
C GLU A 39 -4.94 0.86 -6.96
N LEU A 40 -4.57 -0.38 -7.32
CA LEU A 40 -5.09 -1.08 -8.49
C LEU A 40 -6.53 -1.61 -8.31
N GLY A 41 -7.17 -1.34 -7.17
CA GLY A 41 -8.51 -1.85 -6.85
C GLY A 41 -8.59 -3.37 -6.66
N ARG A 42 -7.45 -4.06 -6.56
CA ARG A 42 -7.38 -5.53 -6.41
C ARG A 42 -7.59 -5.99 -4.98
N LEU A 43 -7.27 -5.12 -4.03
CA LEU A 43 -7.57 -5.31 -2.61
C LEU A 43 -8.38 -4.12 -2.11
N SER A 44 -9.34 -4.39 -1.22
CA SER A 44 -9.92 -3.35 -0.38
C SER A 44 -8.89 -2.81 0.62
N ALA A 45 -9.15 -1.64 1.21
CA ALA A 45 -8.29 -1.08 2.25
C ALA A 45 -8.13 -2.03 3.46
N GLY A 46 -9.15 -2.84 3.78
CA GLY A 46 -9.07 -3.84 4.85
C GLY A 46 -8.16 -5.02 4.53
N GLU A 47 -8.25 -5.55 3.31
CA GLU A 47 -7.39 -6.66 2.87
C GLU A 47 -5.94 -6.22 2.69
N ALA A 48 -5.71 -5.02 2.14
CA ALA A 48 -4.39 -4.43 2.03
C ALA A 48 -3.76 -4.16 3.41
N ALA A 49 -4.54 -3.64 4.35
CA ALA A 49 -4.08 -3.46 5.74
C ALA A 49 -3.68 -4.79 6.38
N HIS A 50 -4.48 -5.85 6.19
CA HIS A 50 -4.14 -7.18 6.68
C HIS A 50 -2.84 -7.71 6.07
N LEU A 51 -2.64 -7.55 4.75
CA LEU A 51 -1.39 -7.92 4.09
C LEU A 51 -0.20 -7.14 4.66
N ALA A 52 -0.37 -5.86 5.00
CA ALA A 52 0.65 -5.00 5.56
C ALA A 52 0.87 -5.17 7.09
N ASP A 53 0.23 -6.15 7.74
CA ASP A 53 0.22 -6.35 9.19
C ASP A 53 -0.24 -5.10 9.98
N LYS A 54 -1.27 -4.42 9.47
CA LYS A 54 -1.81 -3.17 10.04
C LYS A 54 -3.32 -3.27 10.23
N THR A 55 -3.86 -2.48 11.15
CA THR A 55 -5.29 -2.15 11.14
C THR A 55 -5.61 -1.26 9.94
N ARG A 56 -6.90 -1.19 9.56
CA ARG A 56 -7.34 -0.33 8.44
C ARG A 56 -6.91 1.13 8.62
N ILE A 57 -7.03 1.67 9.84
CA ILE A 57 -6.67 3.06 10.13
C ILE A 57 -5.15 3.26 10.03
N GLU A 58 -4.35 2.38 10.63
CA GLU A 58 -2.89 2.43 10.54
C GLU A 58 -2.38 2.30 9.10
N PHE A 59 -3.03 1.49 8.27
CA PHE A 59 -2.69 1.38 6.87
C PHE A 59 -2.92 2.70 6.11
N LEU A 60 -4.08 3.33 6.28
CA LEU A 60 -4.38 4.61 5.62
C LEU A 60 -3.40 5.72 6.05
N PHE A 61 -3.04 5.78 7.33
CA PHE A 61 -2.00 6.71 7.80
C PHE A 61 -0.63 6.37 7.22
N ALA A 62 -0.27 5.08 7.16
CA ALA A 62 1.00 4.66 6.57
C ALA A 62 1.10 4.99 5.07
N LEU A 63 -0.02 5.00 4.33
CA LEU A 63 -0.03 5.51 2.95
C LEU A 63 0.34 6.99 2.90
N ALA A 64 -0.29 7.81 3.75
CA ALA A 64 0.00 9.24 3.82
C ALA A 64 1.46 9.53 4.19
N ASP A 65 1.99 8.83 5.21
CA ASP A 65 3.39 8.96 5.66
C ASP A 65 4.38 8.56 4.56
N ALA A 66 4.01 7.59 3.72
CA ALA A 66 4.80 7.13 2.58
C ALA A 66 4.60 7.99 1.31
N GLY A 67 3.77 9.03 1.35
CA GLY A 67 3.46 9.88 0.19
C GLY A 67 2.60 9.18 -0.87
N LEU A 68 1.86 8.14 -0.49
CA LEU A 68 0.98 7.37 -1.35
C LEU A 68 -0.48 7.85 -1.22
N PRO A 69 -1.27 7.79 -2.30
CA PRO A 69 -2.67 8.21 -2.25
C PRO A 69 -3.48 7.31 -1.31
N MET A 70 -4.21 7.92 -0.38
CA MET A 70 -5.13 7.23 0.52
C MET A 70 -6.43 6.78 -0.18
N SER A 71 -6.70 7.30 -1.38
CA SER A 71 -7.85 6.94 -2.20
C SER A 71 -7.40 6.06 -3.37
N ASN A 72 -8.12 4.97 -3.63
CA ASN A 72 -7.92 4.13 -4.82
C ASN A 72 -8.90 4.48 -5.95
N LEU A 73 -9.42 5.71 -5.97
CA LEU A 73 -10.36 6.15 -6.99
C LEU A 73 -9.77 5.94 -8.39
N ARG A 74 -10.49 5.21 -9.23
CA ARG A 74 -10.07 4.96 -10.61
C ARG A 74 -10.48 6.17 -11.47
N GLU A 75 -9.74 6.43 -12.53
CA GLU A 75 -10.05 7.55 -13.45
C GLU A 75 -11.49 7.48 -13.99
N GLU A 76 -12.00 6.27 -14.23
CA GLU A 76 -13.38 6.04 -14.68
C GLU A 76 -14.43 6.41 -13.63
N ASP A 77 -14.09 6.31 -12.34
CA ASP A 77 -14.98 6.64 -11.23
C ASP A 77 -14.89 8.14 -10.86
N LEU A 78 -13.77 8.81 -11.19
CA LEU A 78 -13.52 10.22 -10.90
C LEU A 78 -14.53 11.16 -11.54
N ALA A 79 -14.92 10.91 -12.79
CA ALA A 79 -15.88 11.75 -13.48
C ALA A 79 -17.27 11.68 -12.83
N ALA A 80 -17.66 10.49 -12.33
CA ALA A 80 -18.93 10.29 -11.65
C ALA A 80 -18.94 10.97 -10.27
N GLU A 81 -17.86 10.85 -9.49
CA GLU A 81 -17.74 11.55 -8.20
C GLU A 81 -17.70 13.07 -8.36
N LEU A 82 -16.99 13.60 -9.36
CA LEU A 82 -16.91 15.03 -9.58
C LEU A 82 -18.29 15.62 -9.95
N ASN A 83 -19.05 14.93 -10.81
CA ASN A 83 -20.41 15.36 -11.13
C ASN A 83 -21.31 15.33 -9.90
N PHE A 84 -21.25 14.26 -9.09
CA PHE A 84 -22.02 14.17 -7.84
C PHE A 84 -21.69 15.32 -6.88
N ALA A 85 -20.41 15.68 -6.73
CA ALA A 85 -19.98 16.74 -5.82
C ALA A 85 -20.26 18.17 -6.33
N LEU A 86 -20.45 18.37 -7.64
CA LEU A 86 -20.75 19.67 -8.25
C LEU A 86 -22.25 19.91 -8.44
N ASP A 87 -23.07 18.85 -8.41
CA ASP A 87 -24.54 18.92 -8.52
C ASP A 87 -25.24 19.08 -7.15
N GLU A 88 -24.51 19.05 -6.02
CA GLU A 88 -24.95 19.47 -4.66
C GLU A 88 -24.60 20.94 -4.35
#